data_AF-A0A2W6Q0S0-F1
#
_entry.id   AF-A0A2W6Q0S0-F1
#
_cell.length_a   1.000
_cell.length_b   1.000
_cell.length_c   1.000
_cell.angle_alpha   90.00
_cell.angle_beta   90.00
_cell.angle_gamma   90.00
#
_symmetry.space_group_name_H-M   'P 1'
#
loop_
_entity.id
_entity.type
_entity.pdbx_description
1 polymer ?
#
loop_
_entity_poly.entity_id
_entity_poly.type
_entity_poly.pdbx_seq_one_letter_code
_entity_poly.pdbx_strand_id
1 'polypeptide(L)'
;MDNDKIDQHSDEIEVESEEKERGKKIEIDEDRLPSRAMAIHEHIRQDGEKELERDAMALLWSAIAAGLSMGASLLAKGIFHVELEGVPGSFLLENLGYTFGFIIVIM
;
A
#
# COMPACT_ATOMS: atom_id res chain seq x y z
N MET A 1 -6.64 -12.80 -39.97
CA MET A 1 -5.25 -12.47 -39.63
C MET A 1 -5.34 -11.19 -38.82
N ASP A 2 -6.01 -11.14 -37.67
CA ASP A 2 -5.75 -11.85 -36.40
C ASP A 2 -4.31 -11.76 -35.91
N ASN A 3 -4.18 -10.92 -34.89
CA ASN A 3 -3.41 -11.04 -33.65
C ASN A 3 -1.91 -11.36 -33.71
N ASP A 4 -1.10 -10.41 -33.23
CA ASP A 4 -0.20 -10.59 -32.08
C ASP A 4 0.89 -9.52 -32.12
N LYS A 5 0.91 -8.64 -31.10
CA LYS A 5 2.06 -8.51 -30.20
C LYS A 5 1.74 -7.51 -29.09
N ILE A 6 1.36 -8.15 -27.99
CA ILE A 6 1.19 -7.71 -26.61
C ILE A 6 2.53 -7.14 -26.08
N ASP A 7 2.44 -5.93 -25.56
CA ASP A 7 2.90 -5.53 -24.21
C ASP A 7 4.36 -5.82 -23.82
N GLN A 8 5.22 -4.80 -23.92
CA GLN A 8 6.47 -4.69 -23.18
C GLN A 8 6.79 -3.21 -22.93
N HIS A 9 6.27 -2.67 -21.82
CA HIS A 9 6.92 -1.56 -21.14
C HIS A 9 6.73 -1.72 -19.63
N SER A 10 7.35 -2.78 -19.10
CA SER A 10 7.70 -2.84 -17.68
C SER A 10 9.11 -2.26 -17.57
N ASP A 11 9.22 -0.94 -17.63
CA ASP A 11 10.42 -0.29 -17.13
C ASP A 11 10.37 -0.44 -15.60
N GLU A 12 11.29 -1.26 -15.08
CA GLU A 12 11.67 -1.24 -13.67
C GLU A 12 12.13 0.18 -13.35
N ILE A 13 11.21 0.99 -12.80
CA ILE A 13 11.56 2.30 -12.23
C ILE A 13 12.35 2.00 -10.96
N GLU A 14 13.68 1.92 -11.09
CA GLU A 14 14.58 1.86 -9.95
C GLU A 14 14.47 3.16 -9.16
N VAL A 15 13.88 3.03 -7.96
CA VAL A 15 13.69 4.11 -7.02
C VAL A 15 15.05 4.48 -6.43
N GLU A 16 15.66 5.54 -6.93
CA GLU A 16 16.85 6.16 -6.37
C GLU A 16 16.43 6.95 -5.12
N SER A 17 16.67 6.37 -3.95
CA SER A 17 16.46 7.04 -2.67
C SER A 17 17.84 7.23 -2.04
N GLU A 18 18.18 8.46 -1.63
CA GLU A 18 19.48 8.80 -1.03
C GLU A 18 19.82 7.93 0.21
N GLU A 19 18.79 7.30 0.80
CA GLU A 19 18.87 6.35 1.92
C GLU A 19 19.17 4.91 1.49
N LYS A 20 18.69 4.47 0.33
CA LYS A 20 19.01 3.14 -0.25
C LYS A 20 20.49 3.07 -0.64
N GLU A 21 21.08 4.19 -1.08
CA GLU A 21 22.52 4.31 -1.32
C GLU A 21 23.36 4.37 -0.03
N ARG A 22 22.84 4.93 1.06
CA ARG A 22 23.62 5.12 2.30
C ARG A 22 23.58 3.97 3.29
N GLY A 23 22.66 3.01 3.15
CA GLY A 23 22.57 1.83 4.02
C GLY A 23 22.52 2.17 5.52
N LYS A 24 22.13 3.41 5.86
CA LYS A 24 22.20 3.89 7.23
C LYS A 24 20.92 3.50 7.92
N LYS A 25 21.05 2.57 8.86
CA LYS A 25 19.98 2.19 9.78
C LYS A 25 19.43 3.47 10.43
N ILE A 26 18.11 3.62 10.43
CA ILE A 26 17.42 4.66 11.21
C ILE A 26 17.82 4.47 12.67
N GLU A 27 18.78 5.28 13.13
CA GLU A 27 19.33 5.18 14.46
C GLU A 27 18.59 6.20 15.34
N ILE A 28 17.45 5.76 15.87
CA ILE A 28 16.72 6.52 16.88
C ILE A 28 17.32 6.16 18.23
N ASP A 29 17.81 7.18 18.94
CA ASP A 29 18.30 7.04 20.30
C ASP A 29 17.12 6.76 21.24
N GLU A 30 16.68 5.50 21.30
CA GLU A 30 15.55 5.05 22.13
C GLU A 30 15.75 5.42 23.61
N ASP A 31 17.00 5.50 24.07
CA ASP A 31 17.36 5.86 25.45
C ASP A 31 17.11 7.34 25.78
N ARG A 32 16.97 8.21 24.77
CA ARG A 32 16.62 9.62 24.93
C ARG A 32 15.12 9.89 24.93
N LEU A 33 14.30 8.93 24.51
CA LEU A 33 12.86 9.12 24.35
C LEU A 33 12.12 8.68 25.63
N PRO A 34 11.39 9.59 26.31
CA PRO A 34 10.73 9.28 27.59
C PRO A 34 9.63 8.21 27.53
N SER A 35 9.25 7.71 26.35
CA SER A 35 8.30 6.59 26.25
C SER A 35 8.43 5.79 24.94
N ARG A 36 8.05 4.50 25.00
CA ARG A 36 7.94 3.63 23.81
C ARG A 36 6.96 4.16 22.75
N ALA A 37 5.89 4.81 23.16
CA ALA A 37 4.93 5.42 22.23
C ALA A 37 5.57 6.54 21.40
N MET A 38 6.48 7.32 22.01
CA MET A 38 7.19 8.39 21.29
C MET A 38 8.27 7.85 20.36
N ALA A 39 8.93 6.75 20.72
CA ALA A 39 9.85 6.06 19.81
C ALA A 39 9.14 5.50 18.56
N ILE A 40 7.96 4.88 18.72
CA ILE A 40 7.15 4.40 17.59
C ILE A 40 6.69 5.57 16.71
N HIS A 41 6.21 6.65 17.33
CA HIS A 41 5.78 7.83 16.58
C HIS A 41 6.92 8.43 15.75
N GLU A 42 8.13 8.55 16.32
CA GLU A 42 9.27 9.09 15.60
C GLU A 42 9.73 8.18 14.45
N HIS A 43 9.68 6.85 14.63
CA HIS A 43 9.90 5.88 13.55
C HIS A 43 8.93 6.09 12.38
N ILE A 44 7.62 6.11 12.67
CA ILE A 44 6.59 6.28 11.63
C ILE A 44 6.73 7.64 10.95
N ARG A 45 7.05 8.70 11.70
CA ARG A 45 7.24 10.04 11.15
C ARG A 45 8.42 10.08 10.18
N GLN A 46 9.55 9.50 10.54
CA GLN A 46 10.74 9.48 9.69
C GLN A 46 10.53 8.62 8.44
N ASP A 47 9.90 7.44 8.56
CA ASP A 47 9.56 6.60 7.41
C ASP A 47 8.58 7.32 6.46
N GLY A 48 7.59 8.02 7.02
CA GLY A 48 6.63 8.82 6.26
C GLY A 48 7.29 10.02 5.56
N GLU A 49 8.18 10.75 6.23
CA GLU A 49 8.92 11.87 5.63
C GLU A 49 9.77 11.38 4.45
N LYS A 50 10.49 10.26 4.59
CA LYS A 50 11.27 9.66 3.50
C LYS A 50 10.42 9.25 2.30
N GLU A 51 9.27 8.66 2.54
CA GLU A 51 8.37 8.25 1.46
C GLU A 51 7.80 9.48 0.75
N LEU A 52 7.48 10.56 1.48
CA LEU A 52 6.98 11.82 0.92
C LEU A 52 8.04 12.63 0.15
N GLU A 53 9.33 12.37 0.38
CA GLU A 53 10.43 12.96 -0.39
C GLU A 53 10.57 12.36 -1.80
N ARG A 54 9.86 11.27 -2.11
CA ARG A 54 9.82 10.70 -3.47
C ARG A 54 9.32 11.70 -4.50
N ASP A 55 9.70 11.45 -5.75
CA ASP A 55 9.22 12.22 -6.89
C ASP A 55 7.68 12.34 -6.90
N ALA A 56 7.18 13.55 -7.17
CA ALA A 56 5.76 13.86 -7.09
C ALA A 56 4.91 13.02 -8.06
N MET A 57 5.44 12.63 -9.23
CA MET A 57 4.73 11.72 -10.13
C MET A 57 4.71 10.29 -9.60
N ALA A 58 5.78 9.83 -8.96
CA ALA A 58 5.81 8.53 -8.32
C ALA A 58 4.77 8.44 -7.18
N LEU A 59 4.66 9.49 -6.36
CA LEU A 59 3.63 9.59 -5.32
C LEU A 59 2.21 9.59 -5.89
N LEU A 60 1.98 10.30 -7.00
CA LEU A 60 0.67 10.34 -7.67
C LEU A 60 0.25 8.95 -8.18
N TRP A 61 1.16 8.22 -8.83
CA TRP A 61 0.87 6.87 -9.31
C TRP A 61 0.61 5.90 -8.16
N SER A 62 1.36 6.00 -7.06
CA SER A 62 1.09 5.22 -5.84
C SER A 62 -0.30 5.53 -5.26
N ALA A 63 -0.68 6.80 -5.18
CA ALA A 63 -2.01 7.19 -4.70
C ALA A 63 -3.15 6.66 -5.58
N ILE A 64 -2.98 6.72 -6.91
CA ILE A 64 -3.95 6.17 -7.87
C ILE A 64 -4.05 4.65 -7.73
N ALA A 65 -2.93 3.95 -7.70
CA ALA A 65 -2.89 2.49 -7.54
C ALA A 65 -3.53 2.05 -6.20
N ALA A 66 -3.22 2.74 -5.11
CA ALA A 66 -3.81 2.49 -3.80
C ALA A 66 -5.32 2.74 -3.80
N GLY A 67 -5.77 3.86 -4.37
CA GLY A 67 -7.18 4.20 -4.48
C GLY A 67 -7.98 3.20 -5.32
N LEU A 68 -7.43 2.77 -6.46
CA LEU A 68 -8.05 1.73 -7.29
C LEU A 68 -8.10 0.37 -6.59
N SER A 69 -7.03 -0.01 -5.89
CA SER A 69 -6.97 -1.27 -5.12
C SER A 69 -8.02 -1.29 -4.00
N MET A 70 -8.11 -0.20 -3.23
CA MET A 70 -9.10 -0.05 -2.17
C MET A 70 -10.54 0.03 -2.73
N GLY A 71 -10.72 0.73 -3.85
CA GLY A 71 -12.01 0.84 -4.54
C GLY A 71 -12.51 -0.50 -5.08
N ALA A 72 -11.64 -1.29 -5.71
CA ALA A 72 -11.96 -2.62 -6.20
C ALA A 72 -12.37 -3.57 -5.06
N SER A 73 -11.73 -3.47 -3.90
CA SER A 73 -12.10 -4.21 -2.69
C SER A 73 -13.52 -3.88 -2.22
N LEU A 74 -13.91 -2.61 -2.20
CA LEU A 74 -15.28 -2.20 -1.86
C LEU A 74 -16.31 -2.65 -2.92
N LEU A 75 -15.94 -2.59 -4.20
CA LEU A 75 -16.79 -3.07 -5.29
C LEU A 75 -17.03 -4.58 -5.17
N ALA A 76 -15.98 -5.37 -4.93
CA ALA A 76 -16.08 -6.81 -4.73
C ALA A 76 -16.96 -7.15 -3.51
N LYS A 77 -16.81 -6.40 -2.40
CA LYS A 77 -17.68 -6.51 -1.24
C LYS A 77 -19.15 -6.25 -1.61
N GLY A 78 -19.42 -5.20 -2.40
CA GLY A 78 -20.78 -4.87 -2.84
C GLY A 78 -21.40 -5.94 -3.73
N ILE A 79 -20.62 -6.51 -4.66
CA ILE A 79 -21.08 -7.62 -5.52
C ILE A 79 -21.40 -8.85 -4.68
N PHE A 80 -20.51 -9.23 -3.75
CA PHE A 80 -20.75 -10.38 -2.87
C PHE A 80 -21.93 -10.16 -1.93
N HIS A 81 -22.19 -8.93 -1.49
CA HIS A 81 -23.33 -8.61 -0.65
C HIS A 81 -24.67 -8.90 -1.35
N VAL A 82 -24.78 -8.55 -2.64
CA VAL A 82 -25.98 -8.80 -3.44
C VAL A 82 -26.09 -10.28 -3.83
N GLU A 83 -24.99 -10.91 -4.23
CA GLU A 83 -25.01 -12.27 -4.78
C GLU A 83 -25.12 -13.36 -3.69
N LEU A 84 -24.60 -13.10 -2.48
CA LEU A 84 -24.60 -14.06 -1.37
C LEU A 84 -25.71 -13.78 -0.34
N GLU A 85 -26.69 -12.96 -0.70
CA GLU A 85 -27.84 -12.68 0.17
C GLU A 85 -28.58 -13.99 0.49
N GLY A 86 -28.61 -14.35 1.78
CA GLY A 86 -29.24 -15.59 2.26
C GLY A 86 -28.30 -16.81 2.41
N VAL A 87 -27.01 -16.68 2.06
CA VAL A 87 -26.02 -17.75 2.27
C VAL A 87 -25.45 -17.69 3.70
N PRO A 88 -25.43 -18.80 4.47
CA PRO A 88 -24.78 -18.82 5.77
C PRO A 88 -23.27 -18.60 5.60
N GLY A 89 -22.77 -17.45 6.07
CA GLY A 89 -21.35 -17.06 5.99
C GLY A 89 -21.03 -15.90 5.03
N SER A 90 -22.03 -15.34 4.34
CA SER A 90 -21.87 -14.17 3.45
C SER A 90 -21.14 -13.01 4.14
N PHE A 91 -21.49 -12.73 5.39
CA PHE A 91 -20.86 -11.68 6.21
C PHE A 91 -19.34 -11.84 6.36
N LEU A 92 -18.81 -13.06 6.44
CA LEU A 92 -17.35 -13.26 6.54
C LEU A 92 -16.67 -12.92 5.21
N LEU A 93 -17.26 -13.35 4.10
CA LEU A 93 -16.72 -13.10 2.76
C LEU A 93 -16.76 -11.62 2.40
N GLU A 94 -17.84 -10.92 2.79
CA GLU A 94 -17.98 -9.47 2.62
C GLU A 94 -16.90 -8.68 3.38
N ASN A 95 -16.62 -9.06 4.63
CA ASN A 95 -15.61 -8.35 5.43
C ASN A 95 -14.17 -8.68 5.02
N LEU A 96 -13.95 -9.89 4.46
CA LEU A 96 -12.66 -10.33 3.94
C LEU A 96 -12.19 -9.45 2.77
N GLY A 97 -13.11 -9.03 1.89
CA GLY A 97 -12.78 -8.17 0.75
C GLY A 97 -12.08 -6.88 1.17
N TYR A 98 -12.58 -6.20 2.20
CA TYR A 98 -11.98 -4.98 2.75
C TYR A 98 -10.57 -5.21 3.30
N THR A 99 -10.36 -6.36 3.96
CA THR A 99 -9.06 -6.71 4.53
C THR A 99 -8.00 -6.94 3.45
N PHE A 100 -8.36 -7.63 2.36
CA PHE A 100 -7.46 -7.80 1.22
C PHE A 100 -7.11 -6.47 0.54
N GLY A 101 -8.09 -5.58 0.37
CA GLY A 101 -7.83 -4.25 -0.18
C GLY A 101 -6.79 -3.48 0.63
N PHE A 102 -6.89 -3.54 1.96
CA PHE A 102 -5.94 -2.90 2.86
C PHE A 102 -4.54 -3.54 2.81
N ILE A 103 -4.46 -4.88 2.76
CA ILE A 103 -3.17 -5.61 2.67
C ILE A 103 -2.45 -5.27 1.35
N ILE A 104 -3.17 -5.21 0.24
CA ILE A 104 -2.60 -4.87 -1.09
C ILE A 104 -2.00 -3.45 -1.09
N VAL A 105 -2.56 -2.53 -0.30
CA VAL A 105 -2.09 -1.14 -0.25
C VAL A 105 -0.85 -0.97 0.63
N ILE A 106 -0.69 -1.81 1.67
CA ILE A 106 0.37 -1.65 2.69
C ILE A 106 1.58 -2.56 2.45
N MET A 107 1.40 -3.73 1.84
CA MET A 107 2.49 -4.67 1.54
C MET A 107 3.25 -4.31 0.28
#